data_AF-A0A812QI16-F1
#
_entry.id   AF-A0A812QI16-F1
#
_cell.length_a   1.000
_cell.length_b   1.000
_cell.length_c   1.000
_cell.angle_alpha   90.00
_cell.angle_beta   90.00
_cell.angle_gamma   90.00
#
_symmetry.space_group_name_H-M   'P 1'
#
loop_
_entity.id
_entity.type
_entity.pdbx_description
1 polymer ?
#
loop_
_entity_poly.entity_id
_entity_poly.type
_entity_poly.pdbx_seq_one_letter_code
_entity_poly.pdbx_strand_id
1 'polypeptide(L)'
;SSVISVYVQSRIDANVKPDKKQRGAIQSLAGADVLQLLLRQVVERASLDGVVIESFYLQQQIHWEIEKHPTPSRLAPPQMMRNLHRLLSRMSWDRMIQFVRHCPACQSSFLDDVQARLVSLRPGHLSDPSGLRHAKSVWL
;
A
#
# COMPACT_ATOMS: atom_id res chain seq x y z
N SER A 1 -8.17 8.51 32.54
CA SER A 1 -7.94 7.28 31.77
C SER A 1 -6.86 7.51 30.75
N SER A 2 -5.68 6.95 31.01
CA SER A 2 -4.45 7.24 30.27
C SER A 2 -4.45 6.62 28.89
N VAL A 3 -4.15 7.46 27.90
CA VAL A 3 -3.90 7.12 26.51
C VAL A 3 -2.60 6.32 26.43
N ILE A 4 -2.71 5.03 26.15
CA ILE A 4 -1.59 4.25 25.63
C ILE A 4 -1.99 3.80 24.24
N SER A 5 -1.80 4.71 23.27
CA SER A 5 -1.71 4.28 21.88
C SER A 5 -0.37 3.60 21.71
N VAL A 6 -0.36 2.27 21.84
CA VAL A 6 0.79 1.42 21.47
C VAL A 6 0.91 1.47 19.96
N TYR A 7 1.34 2.61 19.41
CA TYR A 7 1.85 2.65 18.05
C TYR A 7 3.23 2.00 18.12
N VAL A 8 3.23 0.69 17.88
CA VAL A 8 4.42 -0.04 17.51
C VAL A 8 4.99 0.70 16.31
N GLN A 9 6.04 1.49 16.53
CA GLN A 9 6.90 2.03 15.50
C GLN A 9 7.48 0.81 14.76
N SER A 10 6.74 0.32 13.76
CA SER A 10 7.21 -0.70 12.84
C SER A 10 8.38 -0.06 12.11
N ARG A 11 9.60 -0.30 12.60
CA ARG A 11 10.81 0.06 11.85
C ARG A 11 10.70 -0.67 10.53
N ILE A 12 10.48 0.09 9.46
CA ILE A 12 10.54 -0.40 8.10
C ILE A 12 11.92 -1.03 7.94
N ASP A 13 11.96 -2.34 7.80
CA ASP A 13 13.17 -3.12 7.70
C ASP A 13 13.36 -3.48 6.23
N ALA A 14 14.41 -2.92 5.64
CA ALA A 14 14.81 -3.21 4.27
C ALA A 14 15.20 -4.69 4.08
N ASN A 15 15.29 -5.51 5.13
CA ASN A 15 15.70 -6.91 5.09
C ASN A 15 14.58 -7.92 5.38
N VAL A 16 13.32 -7.53 5.47
CA VAL A 16 12.20 -8.47 5.62
C VAL A 16 12.18 -9.48 4.47
N LYS A 17 12.39 -10.75 4.78
CA LYS A 17 12.32 -11.87 3.83
C LYS A 17 11.05 -12.69 4.13
N PRO A 18 10.07 -12.71 3.21
CA PRO A 18 8.91 -13.57 3.36
C PRO A 18 9.34 -15.04 3.42
N ASP A 19 8.69 -15.86 4.24
CA ASP A 19 8.89 -17.30 4.25
C ASP A 19 8.13 -18.00 3.11
N LYS A 20 8.33 -19.32 2.95
CA LYS A 20 7.67 -20.11 1.89
C LYS A 20 6.14 -20.08 2.00
N LYS A 21 5.59 -20.10 3.22
CA LYS A 21 4.14 -20.08 3.45
C LYS A 21 3.55 -18.73 3.11
N GLN A 22 4.23 -17.64 3.46
CA GLN A 22 3.83 -16.27 3.15
C GLN A 22 3.86 -16.01 1.63
N ARG A 23 4.88 -16.50 0.92
CA ARG A 23 4.92 -16.46 -0.55
C ARG A 23 3.80 -17.28 -1.19
N GLY A 24 3.54 -18.48 -0.69
CA GLY A 24 2.41 -19.28 -1.17
C GLY A 24 1.07 -18.61 -0.92
N ALA A 25 0.90 -17.97 0.24
CA ALA A 25 -0.31 -17.26 0.61
C ALA A 25 -0.61 -16.10 -0.37
N ILE A 26 0.38 -15.24 -0.66
CA ILE A 26 0.18 -14.11 -1.59
C ILE A 26 -0.14 -14.58 -3.02
N GLN A 27 0.46 -15.69 -3.47
CA GLN A 27 0.20 -16.29 -4.78
C GLN A 27 -1.22 -16.85 -4.92
N SER A 28 -1.78 -17.36 -3.81
CA SER A 28 -3.10 -17.99 -3.79
C SER A 28 -4.26 -17.01 -3.58
N LEU A 29 -3.97 -15.75 -3.28
CA LEU A 29 -4.99 -14.75 -2.97
C LEU A 29 -5.69 -14.24 -4.22
N ALA A 30 -6.96 -13.85 -4.06
CA ALA A 30 -7.66 -13.10 -5.09
C ALA A 30 -7.01 -11.71 -5.26
N GLY A 31 -7.02 -11.18 -6.48
CA GLY A 31 -6.46 -9.86 -6.79
C GLY A 31 -7.03 -8.77 -5.90
N ALA A 32 -8.35 -8.76 -5.68
CA ALA A 32 -9.03 -7.84 -4.78
C ALA A 32 -8.45 -7.86 -3.35
N ASP A 33 -8.21 -9.04 -2.77
CA ASP A 33 -7.68 -9.16 -1.40
C ASP A 33 -6.26 -8.60 -1.30
N VAL A 34 -5.44 -8.85 -2.32
CA VAL A 34 -4.06 -8.33 -2.39
C VAL A 34 -4.06 -6.82 -2.54
N LEU A 35 -4.91 -6.26 -3.39
CA LEU A 35 -5.06 -4.83 -3.56
C LEU A 35 -5.62 -4.14 -2.30
N GLN A 36 -6.51 -4.79 -1.56
CA GLN A 36 -6.97 -4.30 -0.25
C GLN A 36 -5.82 -4.25 0.77
N LEU A 37 -4.95 -5.27 0.80
CA LEU A 37 -3.76 -5.26 1.65
C LEU A 37 -2.84 -4.09 1.28
N LEU A 38 -2.64 -3.86 -0.02
CA LEU A 38 -1.83 -2.75 -0.54
C LEU A 38 -2.44 -1.39 -0.17
N LEU A 39 -3.72 -1.18 -0.46
CA LEU A 39 -4.46 0.03 -0.12
C LEU A 39 -4.33 0.36 1.37
N ARG A 40 -4.56 -0.63 2.23
CA ARG A 40 -4.45 -0.46 3.68
C ARG A 40 -3.05 0.01 4.09
N GLN A 41 -2.00 -0.55 3.48
CA GLN A 41 -0.63 -0.11 3.74
C GLN A 41 -0.37 1.32 3.26
N VAL A 42 -0.91 1.71 2.09
CA VAL A 42 -0.81 3.09 1.59
C VAL A 42 -1.47 4.06 2.56
N VAL A 43 -2.71 3.79 2.99
CA VAL A 43 -3.45 4.64 3.92
C VAL A 43 -2.74 4.77 5.27
N GLU A 44 -2.35 3.63 5.87
CA GLU A 44 -1.72 3.63 7.19
C GLU A 44 -0.40 4.39 7.20
N ARG A 45 0.46 4.21 6.19
CA ARG A 45 1.74 4.92 6.15
C ARG A 45 1.62 6.36 5.71
N ALA A 46 0.73 6.67 4.76
CA ALA A 46 0.46 8.07 4.42
C ALA A 46 -0.06 8.85 5.63
N SER A 47 -0.83 8.20 6.51
CA SER A 47 -1.27 8.77 7.79
C SER A 47 -0.12 9.02 8.75
N LEU A 48 0.83 8.08 8.85
CA LEU A 48 2.02 8.22 9.70
C LEU A 48 2.99 9.29 9.18
N ASP A 49 3.14 9.39 7.86
CA ASP A 49 4.06 10.31 7.20
C ASP A 49 3.44 11.69 6.95
N GLY A 50 2.15 11.88 7.28
CA GLY A 50 1.43 13.14 7.10
C GLY A 50 1.12 13.50 5.65
N VAL A 51 1.11 12.52 4.73
CA VAL A 51 0.92 12.68 3.27
C VAL A 51 -0.40 12.09 2.77
N VAL A 52 -1.42 12.06 3.63
CA VAL A 52 -2.73 11.43 3.32
C VAL A 52 -3.37 12.09 2.10
N ILE A 53 -3.36 13.42 2.03
CA ILE A 53 -3.99 14.18 0.94
C ILE A 53 -3.26 13.92 -0.39
N GLU A 54 -1.93 13.93 -0.37
CA GLU A 54 -1.06 13.67 -1.51
C GLU A 54 -1.24 12.25 -2.03
N SER A 55 -1.48 11.29 -1.14
CA SER A 55 -1.73 9.89 -1.49
C SER A 55 -3.17 9.61 -1.94
N PHE A 56 -4.10 10.57 -1.83
CA PHE A 56 -5.52 10.33 -2.06
C PHE A 56 -5.83 9.80 -3.46
N TYR A 57 -5.23 10.38 -4.51
CA TYR A 57 -5.42 9.90 -5.88
C TYR A 57 -4.94 8.46 -6.07
N LEU A 58 -3.81 8.10 -5.44
CA LEU A 58 -3.30 6.74 -5.48
C LEU A 58 -4.26 5.78 -4.76
N GLN A 59 -4.80 6.19 -3.61
CA GLN A 59 -5.81 5.40 -2.88
C GLN A 59 -7.06 5.16 -3.75
N GLN A 60 -7.57 6.20 -4.43
CA GLN A 60 -8.70 6.07 -5.35
C GLN A 60 -8.40 5.14 -6.53
N GLN A 61 -7.21 5.21 -7.12
CA GLN A 61 -6.80 4.30 -8.19
C GLN A 61 -6.79 2.84 -7.74
N ILE A 62 -6.26 2.57 -6.56
CA ILE A 62 -6.27 1.21 -5.99
C ILE A 62 -7.71 0.77 -5.70
N HIS A 63 -8.57 1.66 -5.19
CA HIS A 63 -9.98 1.38 -5.01
C HIS A 63 -10.70 1.00 -6.32
N TRP A 64 -10.52 1.78 -7.38
CA TRP A 64 -11.10 1.45 -8.69
C TRP A 64 -10.55 0.15 -9.27
N GLU A 65 -9.28 -0.15 -9.05
CA GLU A 65 -8.71 -1.42 -9.49
C GLU A 65 -9.33 -2.61 -8.75
N ILE A 66 -9.62 -2.47 -7.45
CA ILE A 66 -10.33 -3.49 -6.65
C ILE A 66 -11.71 -3.79 -7.27
N GLU A 67 -12.45 -2.77 -7.72
CA GLU A 67 -13.78 -2.94 -8.31
C GLU A 67 -13.80 -3.72 -9.62
N LYS A 68 -12.67 -3.76 -10.34
CA LYS A 68 -12.53 -4.57 -11.57
C LYS A 68 -12.43 -6.06 -11.27
N HIS A 69 -12.08 -6.43 -10.04
CA HIS A 69 -11.98 -7.83 -9.64
C HIS A 69 -13.35 -8.38 -9.23
N PRO A 70 -13.72 -9.58 -9.70
CA PRO A 70 -14.95 -10.23 -9.25
C PRO A 70 -14.87 -10.50 -7.75
N THR A 71 -16.00 -10.36 -7.07
CA THR A 71 -16.12 -10.73 -5.65
C THR A 71 -15.69 -12.19 -5.49
N PRO A 72 -14.66 -12.48 -4.67
CA PRO A 72 -14.16 -13.84 -4.55
C PRO A 72 -15.22 -14.75 -3.94
N SER A 73 -15.39 -15.94 -4.53
CA SER A 73 -16.35 -16.94 -4.06
C SER A 73 -16.04 -17.45 -2.66
N ARG A 74 -14.79 -17.28 -2.21
CA ARG A 74 -14.33 -17.54 -0.85
C ARG A 74 -13.39 -16.43 -0.41
N LEU A 75 -13.73 -15.80 0.70
CA LEU A 75 -12.89 -14.78 1.32
C LEU A 75 -11.63 -15.41 1.93
N ALA A 76 -10.52 -14.69 1.85
CA ALA A 76 -9.29 -15.05 2.52
C ALA A 76 -9.50 -15.19 4.05
N PRO A 77 -8.89 -16.19 4.71
CA PRO A 77 -8.98 -16.31 6.16
C PRO A 77 -8.50 -15.04 6.88
N PRO A 78 -9.27 -14.48 7.83
CA PRO A 78 -8.93 -13.21 8.50
C PRO A 78 -7.56 -13.23 9.19
N GLN A 79 -7.19 -14.38 9.77
CA GLN A 79 -5.89 -14.57 10.41
C GLN A 79 -4.73 -14.45 9.40
N MET A 80 -4.91 -14.98 8.20
CA MET A 80 -3.92 -14.91 7.13
C MET A 80 -3.76 -13.46 6.65
N MET A 81 -4.89 -12.76 6.43
CA MET A 81 -4.88 -11.34 6.05
C MET A 81 -4.18 -10.48 7.09
N ARG A 82 -4.44 -10.72 8.38
CA ARG A 82 -3.75 -10.02 9.48
C ARG A 82 -2.25 -10.30 9.50
N ASN A 83 -1.84 -11.55 9.26
CA ASN A 83 -0.42 -11.92 9.22
C ASN A 83 0.30 -11.28 8.03
N LEU A 84 -0.32 -11.28 6.85
CA LEU A 84 0.21 -10.63 5.66
C LEU A 84 0.28 -9.11 5.86
N HIS A 85 -0.77 -8.49 6.39
CA HIS A 85 -0.76 -7.05 6.72
C HIS A 85 0.42 -6.67 7.63
N ARG A 86 0.66 -7.42 8.71
CA ARG A 86 1.83 -7.22 9.60
C ARG A 86 3.16 -7.46 8.91
N LEU A 87 3.22 -8.37 7.94
CA LEU A 87 4.43 -8.61 7.16
C LEU A 87 4.70 -7.41 6.25
N LEU A 88 3.69 -6.93 5.53
CA LEU A 88 3.81 -5.79 4.62
C LEU A 88 4.19 -4.52 5.37
N SER A 89 3.63 -4.26 6.56
CA SER A 89 3.94 -3.06 7.37
C SER A 89 5.39 -2.92 7.80
N ARG A 90 6.18 -4.01 7.69
CA ARG A 90 7.60 -4.02 7.98
C ARG A 90 8.47 -3.86 6.74
N MET A 91 7.92 -3.95 5.54
CA MET A 91 8.66 -3.85 4.28
C MET A 91 8.80 -2.40 3.81
N SER A 92 9.89 -2.08 3.09
CA SER A 92 9.94 -0.85 2.30
C SER A 92 8.86 -0.87 1.20
N TRP A 93 8.51 0.30 0.66
CA TRP A 93 7.56 0.39 -0.46
C TRP A 93 7.96 -0.52 -1.63
N ASP A 94 9.23 -0.46 -2.04
CA ASP A 94 9.74 -1.27 -3.16
C ASP A 94 9.61 -2.77 -2.88
N ARG A 95 10.00 -3.23 -1.69
CA ARG A 95 9.87 -4.65 -1.32
C ARG A 95 8.42 -5.10 -1.22
N MET A 96 7.55 -4.24 -0.71
CA MET A 96 6.13 -4.54 -0.61
C MET A 96 5.51 -4.73 -1.99
N ILE A 97 5.79 -3.83 -2.94
CA ILE A 97 5.31 -3.97 -4.33
C ILE A 97 5.91 -5.21 -4.99
N GLN A 98 7.21 -5.45 -4.85
CA GLN A 98 7.84 -6.67 -5.37
C GLN A 98 7.21 -7.95 -4.81
N PHE A 99 6.87 -7.95 -3.52
CA PHE A 99 6.21 -9.09 -2.89
C PHE A 99 4.78 -9.29 -3.42
N VAL A 100 4.02 -8.21 -3.55
CA VAL A 100 2.64 -8.22 -4.09
C VAL A 100 2.62 -8.64 -5.56
N ARG A 101 3.64 -8.30 -6.36
CA ARG A 101 3.78 -8.76 -7.77
C ARG A 101 3.80 -10.28 -7.92
N HIS A 102 4.03 -11.05 -6.86
CA HIS A 102 3.91 -12.51 -6.92
C HIS A 102 2.45 -12.99 -6.98
N CYS A 103 1.46 -12.13 -6.76
CA CYS A 103 0.07 -12.47 -7.02
C CYS A 103 -0.21 -12.43 -8.53
N PRO A 104 -0.52 -13.57 -9.18
CA PRO A 104 -0.76 -13.60 -10.63
C PRO A 104 -2.03 -12.87 -11.06
N ALA A 105 -2.96 -12.64 -10.11
CA ALA A 105 -4.20 -11.93 -10.38
C ALA A 105 -4.01 -10.41 -10.46
N CYS A 106 -2.89 -9.86 -9.96
CA CYS A 106 -2.61 -8.43 -10.02
C CYS A 106 -1.85 -8.09 -11.31
N GLN A 107 -2.32 -7.09 -12.06
CA GLN A 107 -1.65 -6.65 -13.28
C GLN A 107 -0.31 -5.98 -12.94
N SER A 108 0.77 -6.41 -13.60
CA SER A 108 2.11 -5.88 -13.33
C SER A 108 2.22 -4.38 -13.69
N SER A 109 1.63 -3.96 -14.81
CA SER A 109 1.61 -2.56 -15.23
C SER A 109 0.96 -1.65 -14.19
N PHE A 110 -0.17 -2.07 -13.62
CA PHE A 110 -0.82 -1.33 -12.53
C PHE A 110 0.09 -1.20 -11.31
N LEU A 111 0.78 -2.29 -10.92
CA LEU A 111 1.71 -2.26 -9.79
C LEU A 111 2.95 -1.40 -10.06
N ASP A 112 3.38 -1.29 -11.32
CA ASP A 112 4.46 -0.38 -11.75
C ASP A 112 4.03 1.09 -11.56
N ASP A 113 2.81 1.44 -11.96
CA ASP A 113 2.24 2.78 -11.75
C ASP A 113 2.13 3.12 -10.25
N VAL A 114 1.64 2.17 -9.45
CA VAL A 114 1.59 2.33 -7.98
C VAL A 114 2.99 2.57 -7.41
N GLN A 115 3.99 1.80 -7.86
CA GLN A 115 5.37 1.97 -7.39
C GLN A 115 5.90 3.37 -7.72
N ALA A 116 5.70 3.85 -8.95
CA ALA A 116 6.14 5.18 -9.37
C ALA A 116 5.51 6.29 -8.52
N ARG A 117 4.20 6.18 -8.21
CA ARG A 117 3.50 7.12 -7.34
C ARG A 117 4.01 7.07 -5.90
N LEU A 118 4.25 5.88 -5.34
CA LEU A 118 4.79 5.74 -3.98
C LEU A 118 6.19 6.35 -3.82
N VAL A 119 7.02 6.31 -4.87
CA VAL A 119 8.33 6.98 -4.85
C VAL A 119 8.17 8.49 -4.71
N SER A 120 7.17 9.09 -5.38
CA SER A 120 6.89 10.52 -5.29
C SER A 120 6.33 10.98 -3.93
N LEU A 121 5.78 10.06 -3.14
CA LEU A 121 5.24 10.32 -1.80
C LEU A 121 6.30 10.28 -0.69
N ARG A 122 7.57 9.95 -1.00
CA ARG A 122 8.62 9.86 0.02
C ARG A 122 8.92 11.24 0.63
N PRO A 123 8.88 11.37 1.96
CA PRO A 123 9.31 12.59 2.64
C PRO A 123 10.74 12.95 2.22
N GLY A 124 10.94 14.16 1.70
CA GLY A 124 12.22 14.63 1.15
C GLY A 124 12.31 14.66 -0.38
N HIS A 125 11.31 14.17 -1.12
CA HIS A 125 11.21 14.37 -2.57
C HIS A 125 10.37 15.60 -2.97
N LEU A 126 9.69 16.22 -1.98
CA LEU A 126 8.98 17.50 -2.08
C LEU A 126 9.86 18.68 -1.59
N SER A 127 11.15 18.66 -1.92
CA SER A 127 12.06 19.78 -1.62
C SER A 127 11.85 21.01 -2.51
N ASP A 128 10.80 21.04 -3.34
CA ASP A 128 10.49 22.21 -4.14
C ASP A 128 9.07 22.76 -3.84
N PRO A 129 8.97 23.80 -2.98
CA PRO A 129 7.70 24.48 -2.72
C PRO A 129 7.15 25.24 -3.95
N SER A 130 7.83 25.22 -5.11
CA SER A 130 7.35 25.81 -6.37
C SER A 130 6.16 25.06 -6.99
N GLY A 131 6.05 23.74 -6.76
CA GLY A 131 5.00 22.91 -7.37
C GLY A 131 3.60 23.17 -6.83
N LEU A 132 3.49 23.62 -5.57
CA LEU A 132 2.21 23.91 -4.90
C LEU A 132 1.57 25.24 -5.32
N ARG A 133 2.31 26.12 -6.02
CA ARG A 133 1.77 27.41 -6.47
C ARG A 133 0.90 27.33 -7.73
N HIS A 134 0.96 26.24 -8.48
CA HIS A 134 0.20 26.10 -9.73
C HIS A 134 -1.18 25.47 -9.55
N ALA A 135 -1.49 24.87 -8.39
CA ALA A 135 -2.78 24.24 -8.14
C ALA A 135 -3.87 25.22 -7.61
N LYS A 136 -3.55 26.51 -7.42
CA LYS A 136 -4.50 27.52 -6.91
C LYS A 136 -5.17 28.37 -7.98
N SER A 137 -4.99 28.08 -9.27
CA SER A 137 -5.41 28.98 -10.36
C SER A 137 -6.59 28.48 -11.21
N VAL A 138 -7.31 27.42 -10.80
CA VAL A 138 -8.44 26.88 -11.60
C VAL A 138 -9.80 27.01 -10.91
N TRP A 139 -9.88 27.73 -9.78
CA TRP A 139 -11.16 28.04 -9.14
C TRP A 139 -11.21 29.49 -8.68
N LEU A 140 -11.39 30.40 -9.64
CA LEU A 140 -12.08 31.68 -9.46
C LEU A 140 -12.95 31.93 -10.69
#